data_AF-A0A243Q6Y0-F1
#
_entry.id   AF-A0A243Q6Y0-F1
#
_cell.length_a   1.000
_cell.length_b   1.000
_cell.length_c   1.000
_cell.angle_alpha   90.00
_cell.angle_beta   90.00
_cell.angle_gamma   90.00
#
_symmetry.space_group_name_H-M   'P 1'
#
loop_
_entity.id
_entity.type
_entity.pdbx_description
1 polymer ?
#
loop_
_entity_poly.entity_id
_entity_poly.type
_entity_poly.pdbx_seq_one_letter_code
_entity_poly.pdbx_strand_id
1 'polypeptide(L)'
;MTRRNNESQTPATFIDACLQGVATPADIDDWVDRWHAGEGPDLTLGEFLGFTPDEGKMWAEDPTCLDEIINAHRAGEAGEVL
;
A
#
# COMPACT_ATOMS: atom_id res chain seq x y z
N MET A 1 -13.48 -3.93 15.95
CA MET A 1 -14.62 -3.77 15.02
C MET A 1 -14.64 -2.36 14.44
N THR A 2 -14.57 -2.33 13.12
CA THR A 2 -15.01 -1.26 12.21
C THR A 2 -14.15 -0.01 12.12
N ARG A 3 -13.38 0.10 11.04
CA ARG A 3 -13.35 1.34 10.27
C ARG A 3 -13.77 1.07 8.83
N ARG A 4 -15.08 1.03 8.63
CA ARG A 4 -15.65 1.49 7.36
C ARG A 4 -15.70 3.02 7.46
N ASN A 5 -14.73 3.72 6.90
CA ASN A 5 -14.87 5.15 6.61
C ASN A 5 -14.72 5.38 5.12
N ASN A 6 -15.85 5.24 4.43
CA ASN A 6 -16.07 5.78 3.09
C ASN A 6 -16.29 7.29 3.21
N GLU A 7 -15.23 8.09 3.13
CA GLU A 7 -15.32 9.56 3.13
C GLU A 7 -14.29 10.13 2.15
N SER A 8 -14.59 10.15 0.84
CA SER A 8 -13.78 10.82 -0.21
C SER A 8 -12.27 10.87 0.08
N GLN A 9 -11.69 9.73 0.47
CA GLN A 9 -10.39 9.69 1.13
C GLN A 9 -9.35 9.61 0.02
N THR A 10 -8.55 10.66 -0.15
CA THR A 10 -7.26 10.50 -0.80
C THR A 10 -6.58 9.29 -0.17
N PRO A 11 -6.11 8.33 -0.98
CA PRO A 11 -5.62 7.08 -0.44
C PRO A 11 -4.52 7.36 0.57
N ALA A 12 -4.62 6.76 1.75
CA ALA A 12 -3.71 7.06 2.86
C ALA A 12 -2.30 6.50 2.60
N THR A 13 -2.21 5.47 1.76
CA THR A 13 -0.98 4.76 1.40
C THR A 13 -1.05 4.24 -0.05
N PHE A 14 0.09 3.80 -0.59
CA PHE A 14 0.14 3.15 -1.92
C PHE A 14 -0.74 1.89 -1.99
N ILE A 15 -0.67 1.02 -0.98
CA ILE A 15 -1.50 -0.19 -0.92
C ILE A 15 -2.99 0.17 -0.97
N ASP A 16 -3.42 1.17 -0.19
CA ASP A 16 -4.81 1.64 -0.22
C ASP A 16 -5.21 2.19 -1.60
N ALA A 17 -4.32 2.93 -2.25
CA ALA A 17 -4.52 3.38 -3.64
C ALA A 17 -4.68 2.21 -4.62
N CYS A 18 -3.90 1.14 -4.45
CA CYS A 18 -4.02 -0.08 -5.25
C CYS A 18 -5.32 -0.85 -4.99
N LEU A 19 -5.74 -0.97 -3.73
CA LEU A 19 -6.98 -1.64 -3.35
C LEU A 19 -8.20 -0.93 -3.94
N GLN A 20 -8.19 0.41 -3.93
CA GLN A 20 -9.23 1.27 -4.51
C GLN A 20 -9.18 1.36 -6.05
N GLY A 21 -8.12 0.83 -6.69
CA GLY A 21 -7.94 0.92 -8.15
C GLY A 21 -7.53 2.31 -8.64
N VAL A 22 -7.03 3.17 -7.75
CA VAL A 22 -6.49 4.50 -8.07
C VAL A 22 -5.04 4.41 -8.56
N ALA A 23 -4.28 3.45 -8.04
CA ALA A 23 -2.90 3.18 -8.44
C ALA A 23 -2.74 1.71 -8.87
N THR A 24 -1.71 1.44 -9.65
CA THR A 24 -1.32 0.09 -10.06
C THR A 24 0.07 -0.26 -9.50
N PRO A 25 0.47 -1.55 -9.49
CA PRO A 25 1.82 -1.95 -9.10
C PRO A 25 2.92 -1.21 -9.89
N ALA A 26 2.63 -0.78 -11.12
CA ALA A 26 3.56 -0.03 -11.95
C ALA A 26 3.79 1.42 -11.48
N ASP A 27 2.85 1.99 -10.72
CA ASP A 27 2.95 3.34 -10.18
C ASP A 27 3.86 3.41 -8.93
N ILE A 28 4.41 2.28 -8.47
CA ILE A 28 5.26 2.24 -7.28
C ILE A 28 6.44 3.21 -7.35
N ASP A 29 7.04 3.37 -8.54
CA ASP A 29 8.18 4.28 -8.75
C ASP A 29 7.80 5.76 -8.54
N ASP A 30 6.59 6.15 -8.98
CA ASP A 30 6.03 7.49 -8.74
C ASP A 30 5.83 7.75 -7.25
N TRP A 31 5.31 6.76 -6.51
CA TRP A 31 5.12 6.88 -5.07
C TRP A 31 6.45 6.96 -4.31
N VAL A 32 7.47 6.24 -4.75
CA VAL A 32 8.83 6.34 -4.17
C VAL A 32 9.43 7.72 -4.44
N ASP A 33 9.28 8.27 -5.65
CA ASP A 33 9.74 9.63 -5.99
C ASP A 33 9.04 10.68 -5.13
N ARG A 34 7.73 10.56 -4.94
CA ARG A 34 6.93 11.45 -4.08
C ARG A 34 7.40 11.41 -2.62
N TRP A 35 7.71 10.23 -2.10
CA TRP A 35 8.30 10.10 -0.77
C TRP A 35 9.68 10.78 -0.69
N HIS A 36 10.54 10.60 -1.71
CA HIS A 36 11.82 11.32 -1.80
C HIS A 36 11.67 12.83 -1.95
N ALA A 37 10.58 13.31 -2.57
CA ALA A 37 10.23 14.72 -2.67
C ALA A 37 9.76 15.33 -1.34
N GLY A 38 9.55 14.50 -0.31
CA GLY A 38 9.20 14.92 1.05
C GLY A 38 7.73 14.71 1.41
N GLU A 39 6.96 13.95 0.62
CA GLU A 39 5.65 13.46 1.09
C GLU A 39 5.84 12.42 2.20
N GLY A 40 5.10 12.56 3.30
CA GLY A 40 5.26 11.69 4.48
C GLY A 40 6.61 11.90 5.20
N PRO A 41 6.98 13.14 5.58
CA PRO A 41 8.31 13.45 6.14
C PRO A 41 8.63 12.73 7.46
N ASP A 42 7.60 12.26 8.17
CA ASP A 42 7.71 11.50 9.42
C ASP A 42 7.48 9.99 9.24
N LEU A 43 7.29 9.52 8.00
CA LEU A 43 6.99 8.14 7.68
C LEU A 43 8.20 7.47 7.02
N THR A 44 8.46 6.23 7.41
CA THR A 44 9.34 5.36 6.63
C THR A 44 8.71 5.02 5.27
N LEU A 45 9.52 4.65 4.27
CA LEU A 45 8.99 4.25 2.96
C LEU A 45 7.96 3.11 3.07
N GLY A 46 8.20 2.13 3.93
CA GLY A 46 7.23 1.05 4.19
C GLY A 46 5.91 1.57 4.75
N GLU A 47 5.94 2.51 5.69
CA GLU A 47 4.73 3.13 6.23
C GLU A 47 4.00 4.01 5.21
N PHE A 48 4.74 4.74 4.38
CA PHE A 48 4.18 5.55 3.29
C PHE A 48 3.51 4.69 2.21
N LEU A 49 4.12 3.56 1.87
CA LEU A 49 3.55 2.59 0.94
C LEU A 49 2.42 1.77 1.56
N GLY A 50 2.37 1.67 2.90
CA GLY A 50 1.37 0.88 3.63
C GLY A 50 1.75 -0.60 3.77
N PHE A 51 3.04 -0.93 3.67
CA PHE A 51 3.55 -2.26 3.95
C PHE A 51 3.64 -2.51 5.45
N THR A 52 3.41 -3.75 5.85
CA THR A 52 3.92 -4.26 7.13
C THR A 52 5.45 -4.37 7.09
N PRO A 53 6.13 -4.45 8.25
CA PRO A 53 7.59 -4.58 8.29
C PRO A 53 8.12 -5.79 7.52
N ASP A 54 7.37 -6.89 7.49
CA ASP A 54 7.75 -8.12 6.80
C ASP A 54 7.62 -7.97 5.28
N GLU A 55 6.52 -7.36 4.82
CA GLU A 55 6.27 -7.05 3.40
C GLU A 55 7.28 -6.04 2.86
N GLY A 56 7.61 -5.00 3.64
CA GLY A 56 8.63 -4.03 3.26
C GLY A 56 10.00 -4.67 3.11
N LYS A 57 10.32 -5.67 3.95
CA LYS A 57 11.55 -6.44 3.83
C LYS A 57 11.51 -7.34 2.59
N MET A 58 10.42 -8.07 2.38
CA MET A 58 10.23 -8.93 1.21
C MET A 58 10.37 -8.14 -0.08
N TRP A 59 9.71 -6.98 -0.19
CA TRP A 59 9.79 -6.11 -1.35
C TRP A 59 11.20 -5.54 -1.57
N ALA A 60 11.92 -5.22 -0.50
CA ALA A 60 13.31 -4.79 -0.60
C ALA A 60 14.26 -5.91 -1.09
N GLU A 61 13.93 -7.18 -0.81
CA GLU A 61 14.67 -8.36 -1.29
C GLU A 61 14.28 -8.75 -2.72
N ASP A 62 12.98 -8.69 -3.04
CA ASP A 62 12.41 -8.97 -4.36
C ASP A 62 11.28 -7.98 -4.71
N PRO A 63 11.54 -7.02 -5.62
CA PRO A 63 10.53 -6.03 -6.00
C PRO A 63 9.40 -6.61 -6.87
N THR A 64 9.53 -7.85 -7.35
CA THR A 64 8.50 -8.51 -8.19
C THR A 64 7.35 -9.09 -7.36
N CYS A 65 7.57 -9.33 -6.06
CA CYS A 65 6.54 -9.75 -5.10
C CYS A 65 5.47 -8.68 -4.81
N LEU A 66 5.55 -7.48 -5.39
CA LEU A 66 4.60 -6.39 -5.14
C LEU A 66 3.15 -6.78 -5.46
N ASP A 67 2.94 -7.51 -6.57
CA ASP A 67 1.61 -7.97 -6.97
C ASP A 67 1.03 -8.97 -5.95
N GLU A 68 1.89 -9.84 -5.39
CA GLU A 68 1.52 -10.80 -4.35
C GLU A 68 1.11 -10.10 -3.06
N ILE A 69 1.86 -9.07 -2.64
CA ILE A 69 1.54 -8.25 -1.46
C ILE A 69 0.16 -7.61 -1.64
N ILE A 70 -0.07 -6.91 -2.76
CA ILE A 70 -1.35 -6.24 -3.03
C ILE A 70 -2.51 -7.25 -3.05
N ASN A 71 -2.31 -8.41 -3.67
CA ASN A 71 -3.33 -9.45 -3.72
C ASN A 71 -3.61 -10.07 -2.35
N ALA A 72 -2.59 -10.24 -1.50
CA ALA A 72 -2.76 -10.71 -0.13
C ALA A 72 -3.61 -9.74 0.72
N HIS A 73 -3.39 -8.43 0.59
CA HIS A 73 -4.23 -7.41 1.23
C HIS A 73 -5.68 -7.48 0.72
N ARG A 74 -5.87 -7.59 -0.60
CA ARG A 74 -7.21 -7.72 -1.22
C ARG A 74 -7.95 -8.98 -0.75
N ALA A 75 -7.24 -10.10 -0.61
CA ALA A 75 -7.80 -11.34 -0.10
C ALA A 75 -8.13 -11.28 1.40
N GLY A 76 -7.30 -10.57 2.19
CA GLY A 76 -7.54 -10.30 3.60
C GLY A 76 -8.81 -9.49 3.86
N GLU A 77 -9.09 -8.48 3.04
CA GLU A 77 -10.35 -7.72 3.11
C GLU A 77 -11.57 -8.55 2.68
N ALA A 78 -11.38 -9.47 1.72
CA ALA A 78 -12.44 -10.36 1.25
C ALA A 78 -12.73 -11.54 2.21
N GLY A 79 -11.87 -11.78 3.20
CA GLY A 79 -11.92 -12.95 4.09
C GLY A 79 -12.88 -12.84 5.30
N GLU A 80 -13.43 -11.67 5.61
CA GLU A 80 -14.40 -11.50 6.72
C GLU A 80 -15.86 -11.49 6.24
N VAL A 81 -16.21 -12.35 5.28
CA VAL A 81 -17.60 -12.68 4.96
C VAL A 81 -17.73 -14.19 4.75
N LEU A 82 -17.90 -14.96 5.84
CA LEU A 82 -18.68 -16.21 5.90
C LEU A 82 -18.76 -16.74 7.35
#